data_AF-A0A800N9P0-F1
#
_entry.id   AF-A0A800N9P0-F1
#
_cell.length_a   1.000
_cell.length_b   1.000
_cell.length_c   1.000
_cell.angle_alpha   90.00
_cell.angle_beta   90.00
_cell.angle_gamma   90.00
#
_symmetry.space_group_name_H-M   'P 1'
#
loop_
_entity.id
_entity.type
_entity.pdbx_description
1 polymer ?
#
loop_
_entity_poly.entity_id
_entity_poly.type
_entity_poly.pdbx_seq_one_letter_code
_entity_poly.pdbx_strand_id
1 'polypeptide(L)'
;MLLKRRFPSDELWSMRYLNTRMELTEKEKQHCSNLEKGYEGEMKFDLLAEKLPEEKLVIHDLLLEVNNSYFQIDTLIISEGIIHLIEIKNFQGDWHLESDKLYAGNIRILYTN
;
A
#
# COMPACT_ATOMS: atom_id res chain seq x y z
N MET A 1 -11.78 15.51 7.38
CA MET A 1 -10.55 16.05 7.99
C MET A 1 -9.46 14.98 8.03
N LEU A 2 -8.27 15.32 7.53
CA LEU A 2 -7.07 14.50 7.62
C LEU A 2 -6.35 14.74 8.95
N LEU A 3 -6.17 13.69 9.76
CA LEU A 3 -5.58 13.76 11.11
C LEU A 3 -4.09 13.37 11.13
N LYS A 4 -3.70 12.35 10.37
CA LYS A 4 -2.29 11.95 10.18
C LYS A 4 -2.01 11.87 8.68
N ARG A 5 -1.01 12.63 8.22
CA ARG A 5 -0.55 12.61 6.82
C ARG A 5 0.27 11.36 6.54
N ARG A 6 0.27 10.94 5.28
CA ARG A 6 1.10 9.83 4.81
C ARG A 6 2.52 10.30 4.51
N PHE A 7 3.49 9.50 4.95
CA PHE A 7 4.91 9.69 4.67
C PHE A 7 5.53 8.35 4.26
N PRO A 8 6.62 8.34 3.48
CA PRO A 8 7.39 7.13 3.26
C PRO A 8 7.85 6.56 4.60
N SER A 9 7.89 5.24 4.72
CA SER A 9 8.46 4.59 5.90
C SER A 9 9.94 4.92 6.07
N ASP A 10 10.44 4.83 7.30
CA ASP A 10 11.88 5.03 7.59
C ASP A 10 12.76 4.07 6.78
N GLU A 11 12.27 2.86 6.53
CA GLU A 11 12.92 1.88 5.67
C GLU A 11 13.01 2.37 4.22
N LEU A 12 11.90 2.88 3.66
CA LEU A 12 11.89 3.41 2.30
C LEU A 12 12.82 4.63 2.19
N TRP A 13 12.81 5.53 3.18
CA TRP A 13 13.77 6.63 3.22
C TRP A 13 15.21 6.13 3.24
N SER A 14 15.52 5.17 4.10
CA SER A 14 16.85 4.58 4.21
C SER A 14 17.29 3.97 2.87
N MET A 15 16.43 3.21 2.22
CA MET A 15 16.70 2.60 0.91
C MET A 15 16.92 3.65 -0.19
N ARG A 16 16.13 4.72 -0.24
CA ARG A 16 16.34 5.84 -1.17
C ARG A 16 17.71 6.50 -0.99
N TYR A 17 18.11 6.74 0.26
CA TYR A 17 19.41 7.33 0.56
C TYR A 17 20.56 6.39 0.18
N LEU A 18 20.46 5.10 0.49
CA LEU A 18 21.47 4.10 0.12
C LEU A 18 21.59 3.98 -1.40
N ASN A 19 20.48 3.87 -2.12
CA ASN A 19 20.45 3.77 -3.59
C ASN A 19 21.12 4.98 -4.28
N THR A 20 21.15 6.13 -3.62
CA THR A 20 21.81 7.34 -4.15
C THR A 20 23.32 7.37 -3.87
N ARG A 21 23.79 6.64 -2.84
CA ARG A 21 25.17 6.75 -2.32
C ARG A 21 26.03 5.54 -2.62
N MET A 22 25.43 4.42 -2.99
CA MET A 22 26.13 3.19 -3.31
C MET A 22 25.36 2.37 -4.33
N GLU A 23 26.07 1.42 -4.95
CA GLU A 23 25.43 0.45 -5.81
C GLU A 23 24.76 -0.64 -4.96
N LEU A 24 23.43 -0.67 -5.02
CA LEU A 24 22.63 -1.72 -4.39
C LEU A 24 22.74 -3.03 -5.19
N THR A 25 22.70 -4.16 -4.48
CA THR A 25 22.52 -5.46 -5.11
C THR A 25 21.15 -5.55 -5.80
N GLU A 26 20.99 -6.45 -6.76
CA GLU A 26 19.70 -6.63 -7.44
C GLU A 26 18.54 -6.95 -6.47
N LYS A 27 18.82 -7.70 -5.40
CA LYS A 27 17.84 -7.98 -4.35
C LYS A 27 17.42 -6.71 -3.61
N GLU A 28 18.37 -5.85 -3.26
CA GLU A 28 18.11 -4.58 -2.58
C GLU A 28 17.39 -3.58 -3.49
N LYS A 29 17.74 -3.53 -4.78
CA LYS A 29 17.00 -2.73 -5.77
C LYS A 29 15.55 -3.20 -5.88
N GLN A 30 15.34 -4.51 -5.95
CA GLN A 30 13.98 -5.07 -5.99
C GLN A 30 13.20 -4.75 -4.71
N HIS A 31 13.85 -4.84 -3.55
CA HIS A 31 13.26 -4.47 -2.26
C HIS A 31 12.86 -2.99 -2.22
N CYS A 32 13.78 -2.10 -2.60
CA CYS A 32 13.50 -0.66 -2.71
C CYS A 32 12.34 -0.39 -3.66
N SER A 33 12.32 -1.05 -4.84
CA SER A 33 11.23 -0.91 -5.79
C SER A 33 9.89 -1.39 -5.23
N ASN A 34 9.87 -2.46 -4.44
CA ASN A 34 8.64 -2.94 -3.80
C ASN A 34 8.11 -1.95 -2.76
N LEU A 35 9.00 -1.37 -1.94
CA LEU A 35 8.64 -0.32 -0.97
C LEU A 35 8.08 0.93 -1.68
N GLU A 36 8.72 1.37 -2.77
CA GLU A 36 8.23 2.48 -3.59
C GLU A 36 6.82 2.20 -4.13
N LYS A 37 6.59 1.00 -4.68
CA LYS A 37 5.27 0.60 -5.18
C LYS A 37 4.22 0.57 -4.07
N GLY A 38 4.57 0.10 -2.88
CA GLY A 38 3.68 0.14 -1.71
C GLY A 38 3.23 1.58 -1.42
N TYR A 39 4.21 2.47 -1.22
CA TYR A 39 3.96 3.88 -0.93
C TYR A 39 3.17 4.60 -2.04
N GLU A 40 3.48 4.34 -3.31
CA GLU A 40 2.73 4.88 -4.44
C GLU A 40 1.26 4.43 -4.43
N GLY A 41 1.02 3.16 -4.10
CA GLY A 41 -0.33 2.60 -3.99
C GLY A 41 -1.15 3.29 -2.91
N GLU A 42 -0.53 3.50 -1.75
CA GLU A 42 -1.15 4.21 -0.65
C GLU A 42 -1.47 5.66 -0.99
N MET A 43 -0.54 6.39 -1.61
CA MET A 43 -0.79 7.76 -2.08
C MET A 43 -1.94 7.83 -3.08
N LYS A 44 -2.02 6.88 -4.02
CA LYS A 44 -3.13 6.79 -4.98
C LYS A 44 -4.47 6.58 -4.27
N PHE A 45 -4.49 5.72 -3.25
CA PHE A 45 -5.67 5.51 -2.43
C PHE A 45 -6.07 6.78 -1.68
N ASP A 46 -5.12 7.50 -1.09
CA ASP A 46 -5.41 8.76 -0.37
C ASP A 46 -6.14 9.76 -1.28
N LEU A 47 -5.70 9.91 -2.53
CA LEU A 47 -6.36 10.78 -3.54
C LEU A 47 -7.77 10.30 -3.90
N LEU A 48 -8.05 9.00 -3.86
CA LEU A 48 -9.39 8.46 -4.05
C LEU A 48 -10.26 8.72 -2.83
N ALA A 49 -9.72 8.47 -1.63
CA ALA A 49 -10.41 8.67 -0.37
C ALA A 49 -10.79 10.14 -0.15
N GLU A 50 -9.94 11.09 -0.56
CA GLU A 50 -10.23 12.53 -0.51
C GLU A 50 -11.52 12.89 -1.24
N LYS A 51 -11.83 12.22 -2.36
CA LYS A 51 -13.02 12.49 -3.19
C LYS A 51 -14.34 12.05 -2.56
N LEU A 52 -14.32 11.25 -1.48
CA LEU A 52 -15.55 10.85 -0.79
C LEU A 52 -16.26 12.10 -0.21
N PRO A 53 -17.56 12.30 -0.47
CA PRO A 53 -18.27 13.54 -0.15
C PRO A 53 -18.58 13.72 1.35
N GLU A 54 -18.55 12.63 2.13
CA GLU A 54 -18.94 12.62 3.53
C GLU A 54 -17.93 13.28 4.47
N GLU A 55 -18.43 13.82 5.59
CA GLU A 55 -17.59 14.24 6.71
C GLU A 55 -16.93 13.02 7.35
N LYS A 56 -15.61 12.94 7.18
CA LYS A 56 -14.81 11.80 7.61
C LYS A 56 -13.56 12.23 8.37
N LEU A 57 -13.08 11.43 9.30
CA LEU A 57 -11.74 11.53 9.88
C LEU A 57 -10.84 10.50 9.22
N VAL A 58 -9.65 10.90 8.79
CA VAL A 58 -8.70 10.00 8.11
C VAL A 58 -7.37 9.97 8.86
N ILE A 59 -6.88 8.78 9.19
CA ILE A 59 -5.58 8.56 9.81
C ILE A 59 -4.83 7.54 8.95
N HIS A 60 -3.66 7.92 8.44
CA HIS A 60 -2.79 7.03 7.66
C HIS A 60 -1.76 6.34 8.55
N ASP A 61 -1.36 5.13 8.18
CA ASP A 61 -0.22 4.41 8.76
C ASP A 61 -0.32 4.28 10.30
N LEU A 62 -1.45 3.77 10.79
CA LEU A 62 -1.69 3.64 12.23
C LEU A 62 -1.05 2.34 12.75
N LEU A 63 0.09 2.46 13.42
CA LEU A 63 0.75 1.36 14.12
C LEU A 63 0.17 1.22 15.54
N LEU A 64 -0.34 0.03 15.85
CA LEU A 64 -0.91 -0.30 17.15
C LEU A 64 -0.20 -1.50 17.78
N GLU A 65 -0.15 -1.52 19.11
CA GLU A 65 0.32 -2.67 19.89
C GLU A 65 -0.87 -3.29 20.63
N VAL A 66 -1.09 -4.59 20.42
CA VAL A 66 -2.10 -5.37 21.15
C VAL A 66 -1.48 -6.71 21.53
N ASN A 67 -1.56 -7.09 22.80
CA ASN A 67 -1.01 -8.36 23.32
C ASN A 67 0.47 -8.57 22.92
N ASN A 68 1.30 -7.53 23.04
CA ASN A 68 2.72 -7.55 22.67
C ASN A 68 2.98 -7.86 21.19
N SER A 69 1.98 -7.69 20.32
CA SER A 69 2.10 -7.79 18.87
C SER A 69 1.78 -6.44 18.25
N TYR A 70 2.63 -6.01 17.32
CA TYR A 70 2.39 -4.82 16.52
C TYR A 70 1.63 -5.19 15.25
N PHE A 71 0.67 -4.35 14.86
CA PHE A 71 0.06 -4.40 13.54
C PHE A 71 -0.20 -2.99 13.03
N GLN A 72 -0.19 -2.84 11.72
CA GLN A 72 -0.40 -1.58 11.03
C GLN A 72 -1.78 -1.59 10.37
N ILE A 73 -2.43 -0.44 10.37
CA ILE A 73 -3.60 -0.14 9.53
C ILE A 73 -3.18 0.93 8.53
N ASP A 74 -3.16 0.60 7.24
CA ASP A 74 -2.65 1.52 6.21
C ASP A 74 -3.49 2.80 6.13
N THR A 75 -4.82 2.67 6.18
CA THR A 75 -5.74 3.81 6.33
C THR A 75 -6.93 3.47 7.22
N LEU A 76 -7.13 4.30 8.24
CA LEU A 76 -8.32 4.32 9.08
C LEU A 76 -9.22 5.48 8.67
N ILE A 77 -10.48 5.20 8.33
CA ILE A 77 -11.49 6.22 8.05
C ILE A 77 -12.64 6.08 9.05
N ILE A 78 -13.04 7.17 9.69
CA ILE A 78 -14.22 7.23 10.55
C ILE A 78 -15.23 8.18 9.91
N SER A 79 -16.39 7.66 9.52
CA SER A 79 -17.47 8.42 8.87
C SER A 79 -18.81 7.91 9.40
N GLU A 80 -19.75 8.80 9.70
CA GLU A 80 -21.14 8.44 10.09
C GLU A 80 -21.25 7.38 11.22
N GLY A 81 -20.31 7.36 12.17
CA GLY A 81 -20.28 6.38 13.26
C GLY A 81 -19.75 4.99 12.87
N ILE A 82 -19.30 4.82 11.63
CA ILE A 82 -18.66 3.61 11.10
C ILE A 82 -17.14 3.79 11.10
N ILE A 83 -16.43 2.71 11.43
CA ILE A 83 -14.97 2.64 11.36
C ILE A 83 -14.58 1.72 10.20
N HIS A 84 -13.85 2.27 9.23
CA HIS A 84 -13.32 1.54 8.08
C HIS A 84 -11.82 1.31 8.27
N LEU A 85 -11.42 0.04 8.33
CA LEU A 85 -10.02 -0.39 8.35
C LEU A 85 -9.64 -0.84 6.94
N ILE A 86 -8.68 -0.16 6.32
CA ILE A 86 -8.35 -0.36 4.92
C ILE A 86 -6.90 -0.79 4.80
N GLU A 87 -6.72 -1.98 4.24
CA GLU A 87 -5.43 -2.53 3.80
C GLU A 87 -5.24 -2.23 2.31
N ILE A 88 -4.08 -1.70 1.93
CA ILE A 88 -3.83 -1.24 0.57
C ILE A 88 -2.83 -2.18 -0.11
N LYS A 89 -3.27 -2.85 -1.18
CA LYS A 89 -2.41 -3.71 -2.00
C LYS A 89 -2.27 -3.15 -3.41
N ASN A 90 -1.04 -2.81 -3.79
CA ASN A 90 -0.71 -2.28 -5.12
C ASN A 90 0.01 -3.32 -5.97
N PHE A 91 -0.76 -4.19 -6.63
CA PHE A 91 -0.22 -5.18 -7.55
C PHE A 91 -0.14 -4.61 -8.98
N GLN A 92 0.93 -4.98 -9.70
CA GLN A 92 1.08 -4.69 -11.13
C GLN A 92 0.79 -5.95 -11.97
N GLY A 93 0.45 -5.75 -13.24
CA GLY A 93 0.11 -6.82 -14.19
C GLY A 93 -1.39 -6.99 -14.36
N ASP A 94 -1.77 -8.02 -15.11
CA ASP A 94 -3.17 -8.36 -15.32
C ASP A 94 -3.70 -9.12 -14.11
N TRP A 95 -4.81 -8.66 -13.55
CA TRP A 95 -5.50 -9.30 -12.44
C TRP A 95 -6.98 -9.40 -12.78
N HIS A 96 -7.60 -10.51 -12.42
CA HIS A 96 -9.05 -10.67 -12.50
C HIS A 96 -9.61 -11.02 -11.12
N LEU A 97 -10.76 -10.43 -10.82
CA LEU A 97 -11.50 -10.67 -9.59
C LEU A 97 -12.60 -11.69 -9.90
N GLU A 98 -12.58 -12.83 -9.21
CA GLU A 98 -13.61 -13.85 -9.30
C GLU A 98 -13.98 -14.33 -7.90
N SER A 99 -15.25 -14.22 -7.52
CA SER A 99 -15.78 -14.67 -6.22
C SER A 99 -14.94 -14.17 -5.02
N ASP A 100 -14.70 -12.86 -4.96
CA ASP A 100 -13.89 -12.17 -3.94
C ASP A 100 -12.42 -12.61 -3.86
N LYS A 101 -11.92 -13.30 -4.88
CA LYS A 101 -10.52 -13.70 -4.99
C LYS A 101 -9.87 -12.99 -6.17
N LEU A 102 -8.70 -12.43 -5.90
CA LEU A 102 -7.83 -11.82 -6.90
C LEU A 102 -6.90 -12.89 -7.47
N TYR A 103 -6.97 -13.09 -8.77
CA TYR A 103 -6.14 -14.02 -9.52
C TYR A 103 -5.21 -13.25 -10.45
N ALA A 104 -3.92 -13.54 -10.37
CA ALA A 104 -2.97 -13.05 -11.35
C ALA A 104 -3.31 -13.66 -12.71
N GLY A 105 -3.35 -12.82 -13.75
CA GLY A 105 -3.52 -13.25 -15.12
C GLY A 105 -2.37 -14.16 -15.52
N ASN A 106 -2.64 -15.46 -15.62
CA ASN A 106 -1.70 -16.37 -16.26
C ASN A 106 -1.62 -15.97 -17.73
N ILE A 107 -0.43 -15.57 -18.20
CA ILE A 107 -0.11 -15.57 -19.63
C ILE A 107 -0.33 -17.01 -20.10
N ARG A 108 -1.50 -17.30 -20.68
CA ARG A 108 -1.74 -18.55 -21.39
C ARG A 108 -0.81 -18.53 -22.61
N ILE A 109 0.36 -19.15 -22.48
CA ILE A 109 1.13 -19.56 -23.64
C ILE A 109 0.29 -20.66 -24.30
N LEU A 110 -0.49 -20.27 -25.31
CA LEU A 110 -1.17 -21.19 -26.20
C LEU A 110 -0.08 -21.88 -27.04
N TYR A 111 0.26 -23.12 -26.69
CA TYR A 111 0.89 -24.01 -27.66
C TYR A 111 -0.21 -24.52 -28.57
N THR A 112 -0.27 -24.00 -29.80
CA THR A 112 -0.94 -24.69 -30.91
C THR A 112 -0.08 -25.86 -31.35
N ASN A 113 -0.65 -27.06 -31.35
CA ASN A 113 -0.34 -28.11 -32.32
C ASN A 113 -1.50 -28.20 -33.31
#